data_AF-A0A9E1XTF8-F1
#
_entry.id   AF-A0A9E1XTF8-F1
#
_cell.length_a   1.000
_cell.length_b   1.000
_cell.length_c   1.000
_cell.angle_alpha   90.00
_cell.angle_beta   90.00
_cell.angle_gamma   90.00
#
_symmetry.space_group_name_H-M   'P 1'
#
loop_
_entity.id
_entity.type
_entity.pdbx_description
1 polymer ?
#
loop_
_entity_poly.entity_id
_entity_poly.type
_entity_poly.pdbx_seq_one_letter_code
_entity_poly.pdbx_strand_id
1 'polypeptide(L)'
;MGLPIIKIITLFPMLLPLWEKRPLEETDTFPGDYPTAVAEQDVPRQRQGLKHGNRDLRGTIYRHLREMDLPASRKVLADSLATEQDARLVGTILQQLSFCTTMPDVDMKALDARLKDSDSDIRYWAIRLAGHIPKFPAKRLADLAANEPTSRLRLAAAQALQERGTRLRLTVLRPLWNHADPVVSAASLATALRVGGASGRAVRIPRKALAAAIPVRHALADAIDEAAPADAKSLVPRLAKDAHPSVRASLAQSLGKKADPAFLKTLLALTRDPDPEVRRQAAESLAPFPKPATRDALVALLGDPRTLVRREAEDSLVAIHPACPVDEAAGKRLPEGRAYTRYHVYRLLGRLNSRQFAQPIAQRLPR
;
A
#
# COMPACT_ATOMS: atom_id res chain seq x y z
N MET A 1 37.05 -24.22 -17.70
CA MET A 1 36.40 -24.46 -16.39
C MET A 1 35.00 -24.97 -16.66
N GLY A 2 34.73 -26.25 -16.42
CA GLY A 2 33.46 -26.87 -16.77
C GLY A 2 32.30 -26.26 -16.00
N LEU A 3 31.27 -25.79 -16.72
CA LEU A 3 29.99 -25.44 -16.09
C LEU A 3 29.43 -26.69 -15.40
N PRO A 4 28.94 -26.59 -14.15
CA PRO A 4 28.38 -27.74 -13.45
C PRO A 4 27.23 -28.34 -14.25
N ILE A 5 27.21 -29.67 -14.40
CA ILE A 5 26.24 -30.45 -15.20
C ILE A 5 24.77 -30.03 -14.94
N ILE A 6 24.48 -29.57 -13.72
CA ILE A 6 23.17 -29.08 -13.28
C ILE A 6 22.70 -27.83 -14.07
N LYS A 7 23.61 -26.90 -14.43
CA LYS A 7 23.27 -25.72 -15.26
C LYS A 7 22.94 -26.08 -16.70
N ILE A 8 23.61 -27.09 -17.27
CA ILE A 8 23.39 -27.55 -18.64
C ILE A 8 21.99 -28.17 -18.79
N ILE A 9 21.54 -28.95 -17.81
CA ILE A 9 20.20 -29.58 -17.82
C ILE A 9 19.08 -28.53 -17.74
N THR A 10 19.31 -27.40 -17.07
CA THR A 10 18.31 -26.34 -16.91
C THR A 10 18.13 -25.51 -18.18
N LEU A 11 19.21 -25.33 -18.95
CA LEU A 11 19.21 -24.64 -20.25
C LEU A 11 18.70 -25.53 -21.40
N PHE A 12 18.77 -26.86 -21.24
CA PHE A 12 18.49 -27.82 -22.29
C PHE A 12 17.14 -27.66 -23.00
N PRO A 13 16.00 -27.42 -22.32
CA PRO A 13 14.72 -27.17 -22.99
C PRO A 13 14.70 -25.87 -23.80
N MET A 14 15.52 -24.89 -23.42
CA MET A 14 15.63 -23.60 -24.12
C MET A 14 16.57 -23.69 -25.33
N LEU A 15 17.52 -24.63 -25.30
CA LEU A 15 18.48 -24.87 -26.39
C LEU A 15 17.99 -25.92 -27.40
N LEU A 16 16.92 -26.66 -27.11
CA LEU A 16 16.36 -27.70 -27.98
C LEU A 16 16.06 -27.21 -29.41
N PRO A 17 15.44 -26.02 -29.62
CA PRO A 17 15.18 -25.52 -30.98
C PRO A 17 16.43 -25.12 -31.76
N LEU A 18 17.54 -24.83 -31.07
CA LEU A 18 18.84 -24.55 -31.70
C LEU A 18 19.55 -25.85 -32.06
N TRP A 19 19.49 -26.86 -31.18
CA TRP A 19 20.09 -28.17 -31.42
C TRP A 19 19.45 -28.90 -32.62
N GLU A 20 18.14 -28.76 -32.82
CA GLU A 20 17.47 -29.33 -34.00
C GLU A 20 17.95 -28.72 -35.35
N LYS A 21 18.60 -27.56 -35.32
CA LYS A 21 19.06 -26.84 -36.52
C LYS A 21 20.56 -26.92 -36.74
N ARG A 22 21.37 -26.96 -35.68
CA ARG A 22 22.83 -27.09 -35.74
C ARG A 22 23.41 -27.64 -34.43
N PRO A 23 24.62 -28.24 -34.46
CA PRO A 23 25.37 -28.56 -33.24
C PRO A 23 25.60 -27.33 -32.36
N LEU A 24 25.57 -27.50 -31.03
CA LEU A 24 25.78 -26.41 -30.08
C LEU A 24 27.24 -25.93 -30.09
N GLU A 25 27.42 -24.62 -30.12
CA GLU A 25 28.71 -23.93 -30.01
C GLU A 25 28.92 -23.44 -28.57
N GLU A 26 30.18 -23.15 -28.21
CA GLU A 26 30.55 -22.72 -26.86
C GLU A 26 29.79 -21.43 -26.45
N THR A 27 29.53 -20.54 -27.41
CA THR A 27 28.75 -19.29 -27.25
C THR A 27 27.28 -19.53 -26.90
N ASP A 28 26.69 -20.68 -27.26
CA ASP A 28 25.29 -21.02 -26.93
C ASP A 28 25.09 -21.33 -25.44
N THR A 29 26.18 -21.59 -24.71
CA THR A 29 26.19 -21.85 -23.26
C THR A 29 26.42 -20.60 -22.41
N PHE A 30 26.77 -19.48 -23.05
CA PHE A 30 26.85 -18.18 -22.40
C PHE A 30 25.50 -17.48 -22.52
N PRO A 31 25.00 -16.87 -21.43
CA PRO A 31 23.74 -16.15 -21.48
C PRO A 31 23.91 -14.87 -22.29
N GLY A 32 23.72 -14.98 -23.60
CA GLY A 32 23.18 -13.87 -24.39
C GLY A 32 21.74 -13.57 -23.97
N ASP A 33 21.09 -12.62 -24.63
CA ASP A 33 19.69 -12.25 -24.42
C ASP A 33 18.76 -13.46 -24.71
N TYR A 34 18.72 -14.44 -23.81
CA TYR A 34 17.67 -15.43 -23.79
C TYR A 34 16.37 -14.67 -23.60
N PRO A 35 15.32 -14.97 -24.37
CA PRO A 35 14.05 -14.28 -24.21
C PRO A 35 13.57 -14.50 -22.77
N THR A 36 13.60 -13.43 -21.96
CA THR A 36 12.99 -13.36 -20.63
C THR A 36 11.46 -13.52 -20.71
N ALA A 37 10.89 -13.45 -21.91
CA ALA A 37 9.49 -13.74 -22.21
C ALA A 37 9.42 -14.80 -23.31
N VAL A 38 8.92 -15.98 -22.96
CA VAL A 38 8.69 -17.07 -23.91
C VAL A 38 7.50 -16.71 -24.80
N ALA A 39 7.51 -17.07 -26.09
CA ALA A 39 6.41 -16.76 -27.00
C ALA A 39 5.19 -17.66 -26.74
N GLU A 40 4.00 -17.24 -27.18
CA GLU A 40 2.75 -18.00 -27.00
C GLU A 40 2.85 -19.44 -27.55
N GLN A 41 3.52 -19.59 -28.70
CA GLN A 41 3.77 -20.87 -29.37
C GLN A 41 4.55 -21.88 -28.53
N ASP A 42 5.23 -21.43 -27.47
CA ASP A 42 6.04 -22.29 -26.61
C ASP A 42 5.29 -22.80 -25.38
N VAL A 43 4.07 -22.31 -25.11
CA VAL A 43 3.23 -22.80 -24.00
C VAL A 43 3.02 -24.34 -24.04
N PRO A 44 2.78 -24.98 -25.20
CA PRO A 44 2.72 -26.44 -25.29
C PRO A 44 4.01 -27.13 -24.85
N ARG A 45 5.18 -26.58 -25.21
CA ARG A 45 6.49 -27.10 -24.79
C ARG A 45 6.70 -26.96 -23.29
N GLN A 46 6.31 -25.81 -22.72
CA GLN A 46 6.33 -25.60 -21.27
C GLN A 46 5.47 -26.63 -20.54
N ARG A 47 4.26 -26.90 -21.04
CA ARG A 47 3.36 -27.95 -20.50
C ARG A 47 4.01 -29.34 -20.55
N GLN A 48 4.74 -29.67 -21.62
CA GLN A 48 5.48 -30.93 -21.71
C GLN A 48 6.65 -30.97 -20.71
N GLY A 49 7.38 -29.87 -20.55
CA GLY A 49 8.44 -29.72 -19.56
C GLY A 49 7.97 -29.96 -18.12
N LEU A 50 6.72 -29.61 -17.80
CA LEU A 50 6.14 -29.91 -16.49
C LEU A 50 5.96 -31.42 -16.21
N LYS A 51 5.84 -32.27 -17.24
CA LYS A 51 5.67 -33.73 -17.07
C LYS A 51 6.99 -34.44 -16.79
N HIS A 52 8.09 -33.95 -17.35
CA HIS A 52 9.38 -34.64 -17.34
C HIS A 52 10.47 -33.88 -16.57
N GLY A 53 10.24 -32.60 -16.28
CA GLY A 53 11.21 -31.75 -15.62
C GLY A 53 11.39 -32.08 -14.14
N ASN A 54 12.61 -31.90 -13.65
CA ASN A 54 12.90 -31.93 -12.23
C ASN A 54 12.27 -30.70 -11.51
N ARG A 55 12.33 -30.67 -10.18
CA ARG A 55 11.69 -29.62 -9.38
C ARG A 55 12.11 -28.21 -9.82
N ASP A 56 13.41 -27.98 -10.01
CA ASP A 56 13.95 -26.65 -10.31
C ASP A 56 13.51 -26.16 -11.69
N LEU A 57 13.49 -27.06 -12.68
CA LEU A 57 12.94 -26.77 -13.99
C LEU A 57 11.45 -26.44 -13.90
N ARG A 58 10.63 -27.27 -13.24
CA ARG A 58 9.18 -27.00 -13.10
C ARG A 58 8.90 -25.67 -12.40
N GLY A 59 9.65 -25.35 -11.34
CA GLY A 59 9.56 -24.07 -10.66
C GLY A 59 9.92 -22.86 -11.54
N THR A 60 10.87 -23.03 -12.46
CA THR A 60 11.22 -22.01 -13.46
C THR A 60 10.11 -21.85 -14.49
N ILE A 61 9.56 -22.97 -14.98
CA ILE A 61 8.43 -22.98 -15.91
C ILE A 61 7.23 -22.22 -15.31
N TYR A 62 6.87 -22.47 -14.05
CA TYR A 62 5.76 -21.76 -13.42
C TYR A 62 5.95 -20.24 -13.35
N ARG A 63 7.17 -19.78 -13.08
CA ARG A 63 7.49 -18.34 -13.09
C ARG A 63 7.39 -17.74 -14.49
N HIS A 64 7.93 -18.41 -15.50
CA HIS A 64 7.84 -17.96 -16.89
C HIS A 64 6.39 -17.90 -17.38
N LEU A 65 5.57 -18.91 -17.05
CA LEU A 65 4.15 -18.92 -17.40
C LEU A 65 3.41 -17.70 -16.81
N ARG A 66 3.77 -17.25 -15.61
CA ARG A 66 3.20 -16.03 -15.01
C ARG A 66 3.69 -14.77 -15.69
N GLU A 67 4.99 -14.70 -16.03
CA GLU A 67 5.58 -13.53 -16.70
C GLU A 67 5.01 -13.30 -18.10
N MET A 68 4.68 -14.38 -18.82
CA MET A 68 3.95 -14.30 -20.08
C MET A 68 2.54 -13.75 -19.90
N ASP A 69 1.87 -14.16 -18.82
CA ASP A 69 0.50 -13.79 -18.47
C ASP A 69 -0.50 -13.86 -19.65
N LEU A 70 -0.34 -14.85 -20.52
CA LEU A 70 -1.25 -15.14 -21.64
C LEU A 70 -2.37 -16.09 -21.19
N PRO A 71 -3.57 -16.08 -21.80
CA PRO A 71 -4.67 -16.97 -21.42
C PRO A 71 -4.28 -18.46 -21.33
N ALA A 72 -3.52 -18.96 -22.30
CA ALA A 72 -3.03 -20.34 -22.31
C ALA A 72 -2.05 -20.63 -21.15
N SER A 73 -1.16 -19.69 -20.83
CA SER A 73 -0.18 -19.83 -19.76
C SER A 73 -0.84 -19.85 -18.36
N ARG A 74 -1.82 -18.95 -18.13
CA ARG A 74 -2.62 -18.91 -16.91
C ARG A 74 -3.44 -20.20 -16.74
N LYS A 75 -3.97 -20.75 -17.83
CA LYS A 75 -4.65 -22.04 -17.80
C LYS A 75 -3.71 -23.17 -17.38
N VAL A 76 -2.47 -23.21 -17.90
CA VAL A 76 -1.48 -24.23 -17.47
C VAL A 76 -1.20 -24.10 -15.97
N LEU A 77 -1.02 -22.88 -15.46
CA LEU A 77 -0.83 -22.64 -14.02
C LEU A 77 -2.03 -23.15 -13.19
N ALA A 78 -3.25 -22.82 -13.61
CA ALA A 78 -4.46 -23.23 -12.92
C ALA A 78 -4.67 -24.75 -12.94
N ASP A 79 -4.49 -25.40 -14.11
CA ASP A 79 -4.55 -26.85 -14.27
C ASP A 79 -3.51 -27.54 -13.33
N SER A 80 -2.31 -26.94 -13.21
CA SER A 80 -1.19 -27.52 -12.44
C SER A 80 -1.43 -27.55 -10.93
N LEU A 81 -2.29 -26.66 -10.40
CA LEU A 81 -2.62 -26.62 -8.97
C LEU A 81 -3.26 -27.93 -8.48
N ALA A 82 -4.00 -28.61 -9.34
CA ALA A 82 -4.65 -29.88 -9.03
C ALA A 82 -3.70 -31.08 -9.16
N THR A 83 -2.65 -30.97 -9.98
CA THR A 83 -1.81 -32.12 -10.35
C THR A 83 -0.43 -32.15 -9.69
N GLU A 84 0.14 -30.98 -9.36
CA GLU A 84 1.47 -30.90 -8.75
C GLU A 84 1.46 -31.44 -7.31
N GLN A 85 2.46 -32.28 -7.00
CA GLN A 85 2.58 -32.99 -5.73
C GLN A 85 3.71 -32.43 -4.85
N ASP A 86 4.69 -31.76 -5.43
CA ASP A 86 5.75 -31.12 -4.66
C ASP A 86 5.21 -29.87 -3.94
N ALA A 87 5.24 -29.89 -2.60
CA ALA A 87 4.71 -28.82 -1.76
C ALA A 87 5.31 -27.43 -2.07
N ARG A 88 6.61 -27.36 -2.37
CA ARG A 88 7.28 -26.08 -2.69
C ARG A 88 6.80 -25.54 -4.03
N LEU A 89 6.58 -26.43 -4.99
CA LEU A 89 6.04 -26.05 -6.29
C LEU A 89 4.57 -25.67 -6.21
N VAL A 90 3.77 -26.35 -5.38
CA VAL A 90 2.38 -25.93 -5.09
C VAL A 90 2.35 -24.50 -4.53
N GLY A 91 3.22 -24.18 -3.57
CA GLY A 91 3.37 -22.82 -3.05
C GLY A 91 3.76 -21.82 -4.16
N THR A 92 4.67 -22.22 -5.06
CA THR A 92 5.08 -21.40 -6.22
C THR A 92 3.90 -21.14 -7.16
N ILE A 93 3.11 -22.16 -7.49
CA ILE A 93 1.92 -22.05 -8.37
C ILE A 93 0.89 -21.09 -7.75
N LEU A 94 0.55 -21.28 -6.47
CA LEU A 94 -0.41 -20.43 -5.77
C LEU A 94 0.04 -18.96 -5.76
N GLN A 95 1.32 -18.73 -5.47
CA GLN A 95 1.93 -17.41 -5.54
C GLN A 95 1.81 -16.82 -6.95
N GLN A 96 2.20 -17.57 -7.99
CA GLN A 96 2.15 -17.09 -9.37
C GLN A 96 0.73 -16.75 -9.81
N LEU A 97 -0.25 -17.61 -9.49
CA LEU A 97 -1.67 -17.35 -9.78
C LEU A 97 -2.20 -16.10 -9.08
N SER A 98 -1.71 -15.79 -7.87
CA SER A 98 -2.12 -14.58 -7.14
C SER A 98 -1.63 -13.27 -7.77
N PHE A 99 -0.67 -13.34 -8.69
CA PHE A 99 -0.10 -12.18 -9.39
C PHE A 99 -0.48 -12.10 -10.88
N CYS A 100 -1.33 -13.00 -11.39
CA CYS A 100 -1.87 -12.88 -12.74
C CYS A 100 -2.73 -11.62 -12.89
N THR A 101 -2.64 -10.91 -14.02
CA THR A 101 -3.45 -9.70 -14.24
C THR A 101 -4.94 -10.02 -14.39
N THR A 102 -5.25 -11.17 -14.96
CA THR A 102 -6.61 -11.69 -15.08
C THR A 102 -6.68 -13.07 -14.44
N MET A 103 -7.66 -13.28 -13.58
CA MET A 103 -7.81 -14.54 -12.86
C MET A 103 -8.27 -15.67 -13.82
N PRO A 104 -7.48 -16.75 -13.98
CA PRO A 104 -7.94 -17.93 -14.72
C PRO A 104 -9.05 -18.67 -13.95
N ASP A 105 -9.71 -19.63 -14.62
CA ASP A 105 -10.62 -20.54 -13.92
C ASP A 105 -9.81 -21.51 -13.05
N VAL A 106 -9.87 -21.30 -11.74
CA VAL A 106 -9.20 -22.13 -10.73
C VAL A 106 -10.18 -23.17 -10.22
N ASP A 107 -9.74 -24.43 -10.18
CA ASP A 107 -10.49 -25.51 -9.54
C ASP A 107 -10.64 -25.25 -8.04
N MET A 108 -11.89 -25.02 -7.62
CA MET A 108 -12.24 -24.73 -6.23
C MET A 108 -11.97 -25.91 -5.30
N LYS A 109 -12.06 -27.15 -5.78
CA LYS A 109 -11.75 -28.35 -4.98
C LYS A 109 -10.26 -28.43 -4.70
N ALA A 110 -9.43 -28.15 -5.70
CA ALA A 110 -7.99 -28.07 -5.54
C ALA A 110 -7.60 -26.95 -4.56
N LEU A 111 -8.19 -25.76 -4.71
CA LEU A 111 -7.96 -24.65 -3.79
C LEU A 111 -8.39 -24.97 -2.35
N ASP A 112 -9.54 -25.62 -2.16
CA ASP A 112 -10.04 -26.01 -0.85
C ASP A 112 -9.14 -27.01 -0.12
N ALA A 113 -8.45 -27.88 -0.87
CA ALA A 113 -7.42 -28.74 -0.29
C ALA A 113 -6.23 -27.92 0.22
N ARG A 114 -5.80 -26.88 -0.52
CA ARG A 114 -4.65 -26.03 -0.15
C ARG A 114 -4.94 -25.06 0.98
N LEU A 115 -6.19 -24.65 1.16
CA LEU A 115 -6.61 -23.91 2.36
C LEU A 115 -6.51 -24.75 3.64
N LYS A 116 -6.47 -26.08 3.54
CA LYS A 116 -6.36 -27.02 4.67
C LYS A 116 -4.99 -27.67 4.79
N ASP A 117 -4.03 -27.22 3.99
CA ASP A 117 -2.68 -27.79 3.96
C ASP A 117 -1.99 -27.63 5.32
N SER A 118 -1.15 -28.57 5.73
CA SER A 118 -0.38 -28.45 6.97
C SER A 118 0.67 -27.33 6.90
N ASP A 119 1.18 -27.05 5.69
CA ASP A 119 2.18 -26.01 5.45
C ASP A 119 1.54 -24.61 5.49
N SER A 120 2.06 -23.74 6.36
CA SER A 120 1.54 -22.38 6.51
C SER A 120 1.78 -21.48 5.30
N ASP A 121 2.86 -21.69 4.53
CA ASP A 121 3.13 -20.88 3.34
C ASP A 121 2.17 -21.26 2.20
N ILE A 122 1.84 -22.54 2.07
CA ILE A 122 0.80 -23.00 1.14
C ILE A 122 -0.56 -22.40 1.52
N ARG A 123 -0.96 -22.48 2.80
CA ARG A 123 -2.21 -21.86 3.26
C ARG A 123 -2.21 -20.35 3.01
N TYR A 124 -1.09 -19.66 3.29
CA TYR A 124 -0.97 -18.23 3.06
C TYR A 124 -1.25 -17.87 1.60
N TRP A 125 -0.59 -18.53 0.64
CA TRP A 125 -0.80 -18.24 -0.77
C TRP A 125 -2.17 -18.71 -1.27
N ALA A 126 -2.72 -19.79 -0.73
CA ALA A 126 -4.08 -20.22 -1.03
C ALA A 126 -5.12 -19.17 -0.58
N ILE A 127 -4.96 -18.58 0.61
CA ILE A 127 -5.81 -17.49 1.10
C ILE A 127 -5.69 -16.25 0.20
N ARG A 128 -4.47 -15.87 -0.20
CA ARG A 128 -4.25 -14.73 -1.11
C ARG A 128 -4.89 -14.97 -2.47
N LEU A 129 -4.74 -16.16 -3.05
CA LEU A 129 -5.39 -16.53 -4.30
C LEU A 129 -6.93 -16.50 -4.16
N ALA A 130 -7.47 -17.06 -3.08
CA ALA A 130 -8.90 -17.01 -2.78
C ALA A 130 -9.44 -15.56 -2.70
N GLY A 131 -8.63 -14.63 -2.18
CA GLY A 131 -8.92 -13.20 -2.20
C GLY A 131 -9.16 -12.62 -3.59
N HIS A 132 -8.40 -13.08 -4.59
CA HIS A 132 -8.47 -12.57 -5.96
C HIS A 132 -9.56 -13.25 -6.82
N ILE A 133 -10.07 -14.43 -6.43
CA ILE A 133 -11.10 -15.16 -7.19
C ILE A 133 -12.50 -14.56 -6.96
N PRO A 134 -13.14 -13.88 -7.93
CA PRO A 134 -14.39 -13.13 -7.70
C PRO A 134 -15.52 -13.99 -7.10
N LYS A 135 -15.66 -15.25 -7.55
CA LYS A 135 -16.67 -16.20 -7.09
C LYS A 135 -16.41 -16.80 -5.70
N PHE A 136 -15.22 -16.62 -5.11
CA PHE A 136 -14.91 -17.17 -3.79
C PHE A 136 -15.74 -16.45 -2.69
N PRO A 137 -16.44 -17.18 -1.79
CA PRO A 137 -17.33 -16.55 -0.83
C PRO A 137 -16.60 -15.68 0.20
N ALA A 138 -16.97 -14.39 0.28
CA ALA A 138 -16.40 -13.47 1.27
C ALA A 138 -16.60 -13.92 2.72
N LYS A 139 -17.71 -14.62 3.02
CA LYS A 139 -17.94 -15.21 4.36
C LYS A 139 -16.85 -16.21 4.72
N ARG A 140 -16.40 -17.05 3.79
CA ARG A 140 -15.30 -18.00 4.02
C ARG A 140 -13.98 -17.28 4.28
N LEU A 141 -13.71 -16.16 3.60
CA LEU A 141 -12.53 -15.33 3.90
C LEU A 141 -12.62 -14.73 5.32
N ALA A 142 -13.81 -14.31 5.77
CA ALA A 142 -14.00 -13.85 7.14
C ALA A 142 -13.82 -14.96 8.17
N ASP A 143 -14.30 -16.18 7.88
CA ASP A 143 -14.09 -17.34 8.74
C ASP A 143 -12.59 -17.68 8.86
N LEU A 144 -11.83 -17.59 7.77
CA LEU A 144 -10.36 -17.74 7.78
C LEU A 144 -9.69 -16.63 8.59
N ALA A 145 -10.10 -15.37 8.41
CA ALA A 145 -9.57 -14.23 9.17
C ALA A 145 -9.80 -14.36 10.69
N ALA A 146 -10.91 -15.00 11.09
CA ALA A 146 -11.23 -15.24 12.50
C ALA A 146 -10.48 -16.45 13.10
N ASN A 147 -10.32 -17.53 12.34
CA ASN A 147 -10.00 -18.83 12.92
C ASN A 147 -8.63 -19.39 12.56
N GLU A 148 -7.91 -18.82 11.57
CA GLU A 148 -6.57 -19.30 11.24
C GLU A 148 -5.64 -19.28 12.48
N PRO A 149 -4.72 -20.24 12.65
CA PRO A 149 -3.98 -20.41 13.89
C PRO A 149 -2.95 -19.30 14.12
N THR A 150 -2.40 -18.71 13.06
CA THR A 150 -1.35 -17.69 13.15
C THR A 150 -1.85 -16.32 12.71
N SER A 151 -1.33 -15.27 13.34
CA SER A 151 -1.63 -13.87 12.96
C SER A 151 -1.31 -13.56 11.50
N ARG A 152 -0.27 -14.18 10.93
CA ARG A 152 0.10 -14.03 9.51
C ARG A 152 -1.01 -14.51 8.58
N LEU A 153 -1.61 -15.66 8.88
CA LEU A 153 -2.68 -16.25 8.05
C LEU A 153 -4.00 -15.49 8.22
N ARG A 154 -4.32 -15.08 9.45
CA ARG A 154 -5.47 -14.21 9.71
C ARG A 154 -5.36 -12.88 8.99
N LEU A 155 -4.18 -12.25 9.02
CA LEU A 155 -3.91 -11.01 8.28
C LEU A 155 -4.06 -11.23 6.77
N ALA A 156 -3.54 -12.32 6.22
CA ALA A 156 -3.68 -12.63 4.79
C ALA A 156 -5.16 -12.68 4.37
N ALA A 157 -6.01 -13.29 5.20
CA ALA A 157 -7.45 -13.37 4.95
C ALA A 157 -8.15 -12.01 5.12
N ALA A 158 -7.74 -11.21 6.10
CA ALA A 158 -8.25 -9.85 6.29
C ALA A 158 -7.85 -8.90 5.13
N GLN A 159 -6.63 -9.04 4.59
CA GLN A 159 -6.17 -8.33 3.39
C GLN A 159 -6.94 -8.78 2.15
N ALA A 160 -7.15 -10.09 1.99
CA ALA A 160 -7.99 -10.64 0.93
C ALA A 160 -9.41 -10.07 0.96
N LEU A 161 -9.99 -9.85 2.15
CA LEU A 161 -11.25 -9.12 2.29
C LEU A 161 -11.10 -7.66 1.87
N GLN A 162 -10.07 -6.96 2.33
CA GLN A 162 -9.83 -5.55 1.96
C GLN A 162 -9.73 -5.37 0.43
N GLU A 163 -9.04 -6.26 -0.29
CA GLU A 163 -8.89 -6.25 -1.75
C GLU A 163 -10.23 -6.41 -2.49
N ARG A 164 -11.25 -7.02 -1.87
CA ARG A 164 -12.61 -7.04 -2.44
C ARG A 164 -13.24 -5.65 -2.48
N GLY A 165 -12.76 -4.75 -1.64
CA GLY A 165 -13.17 -3.35 -1.57
C GLY A 165 -14.67 -3.20 -1.35
N THR A 166 -15.25 -2.29 -2.12
CA THR A 166 -16.64 -1.82 -2.00
C THR A 166 -17.70 -2.87 -2.32
N ARG A 167 -17.31 -4.03 -2.90
CA ARG A 167 -18.21 -5.16 -3.18
C ARG A 167 -18.59 -5.96 -1.93
N LEU A 168 -17.94 -5.72 -0.80
CA LEU A 168 -18.21 -6.43 0.44
C LEU A 168 -19.50 -5.96 1.11
N ARG A 169 -20.25 -6.92 1.66
CA ARG A 169 -21.34 -6.63 2.59
C ARG A 169 -20.77 -6.41 3.99
N LEU A 170 -21.13 -5.29 4.62
CA LEU A 170 -20.70 -4.96 5.99
C LEU A 170 -21.01 -6.06 7.03
N THR A 171 -22.05 -6.87 6.80
CA THR A 171 -22.42 -8.00 7.67
C THR A 171 -21.31 -9.05 7.77
N VAL A 172 -20.45 -9.17 6.74
CA VAL A 172 -19.31 -10.09 6.74
C VAL A 172 -18.19 -9.61 7.67
N LEU A 173 -18.02 -8.30 7.82
CA LEU A 173 -16.92 -7.71 8.59
C LEU A 173 -17.25 -7.55 10.09
N ARG A 174 -18.54 -7.40 10.44
CA ARG A 174 -18.98 -7.15 11.82
C ARG A 174 -18.43 -8.12 12.87
N PRO A 175 -18.37 -9.44 12.63
CA PRO A 175 -17.80 -10.38 13.62
C PRO A 175 -16.32 -10.13 13.93
N LEU A 176 -15.58 -9.53 12.99
CA LEU A 176 -14.13 -9.31 13.09
C LEU A 176 -13.75 -8.03 13.83
N TRP A 177 -14.70 -7.10 14.04
CA TRP A 177 -14.42 -5.77 14.60
C TRP A 177 -13.84 -5.81 16.02
N ASN A 178 -14.19 -6.80 16.82
CA ASN A 178 -13.68 -6.97 18.19
C ASN A 178 -12.81 -8.23 18.32
N HIS A 179 -12.19 -8.66 17.22
CA HIS A 179 -11.34 -9.84 17.21
C HIS A 179 -10.15 -9.68 18.17
N ALA A 180 -9.75 -10.77 18.82
CA ALA A 180 -8.68 -10.76 19.83
C ALA A 180 -7.32 -10.36 19.24
N ASP A 181 -7.06 -10.73 17.99
CA ASP A 181 -5.94 -10.23 17.20
C ASP A 181 -6.23 -8.79 16.71
N PRO A 182 -5.48 -7.78 17.20
CA PRO A 182 -5.71 -6.39 16.83
C PRO A 182 -5.55 -6.11 15.34
N VAL A 183 -4.73 -6.88 14.64
CA VAL A 183 -4.48 -6.69 13.21
C VAL A 183 -5.73 -7.02 12.39
N VAL A 184 -6.44 -8.08 12.76
CA VAL A 184 -7.71 -8.49 12.13
C VAL A 184 -8.80 -7.46 12.41
N SER A 185 -8.90 -6.99 13.65
CA SER A 185 -9.83 -5.92 14.05
C SER A 185 -9.55 -4.63 13.26
N ALA A 186 -8.28 -4.21 13.18
CA ALA A 186 -7.84 -3.03 12.45
C ALA A 186 -8.22 -3.10 10.96
N ALA A 187 -7.82 -4.19 10.28
CA ALA A 187 -8.10 -4.36 8.86
C ALA A 187 -9.62 -4.39 8.56
N SER A 188 -10.40 -5.15 9.35
CA SER A 188 -11.84 -5.24 9.14
C SER A 188 -12.60 -3.93 9.39
N LEU A 189 -12.17 -3.14 10.36
CA LEU A 189 -12.76 -1.83 10.66
C LEU A 189 -12.42 -0.78 9.59
N ALA A 190 -11.16 -0.75 9.12
CA ALA A 190 -10.75 0.14 8.04
C ALA A 190 -11.49 -0.20 6.74
N THR A 191 -11.58 -1.48 6.37
CA THR A 191 -12.38 -1.92 5.21
C THR A 191 -13.84 -1.56 5.36
N ALA A 192 -14.41 -1.68 6.57
CA ALA A 192 -15.80 -1.28 6.81
C ALA A 192 -16.01 0.22 6.55
N LEU A 193 -15.11 1.09 7.02
CA LEU A 193 -15.17 2.54 6.76
C LEU A 193 -15.12 2.86 5.25
N ARG A 194 -14.22 2.22 4.50
CA ARG A 194 -14.12 2.37 3.04
C ARG A 194 -15.38 1.94 2.31
N VAL A 195 -15.93 0.78 2.67
CA VAL A 195 -17.21 0.27 2.12
C VAL A 195 -18.37 1.23 2.44
N GLY A 196 -18.42 1.73 3.68
CA GLY A 196 -19.42 2.70 4.10
C GLY A 196 -19.32 4.02 3.34
N GLY A 197 -18.12 4.57 3.18
CA GLY A 197 -17.91 5.82 2.44
C GLY A 197 -18.25 5.71 0.96
N ALA A 198 -17.82 4.63 0.29
CA ALA A 198 -18.17 4.40 -1.11
C ALA A 198 -19.68 4.25 -1.36
N SER A 199 -20.42 3.78 -0.36
CA SER A 199 -21.89 3.68 -0.41
C SER A 199 -22.62 4.88 0.20
N GLY A 200 -21.88 5.89 0.70
CA GLY A 200 -22.45 7.03 1.44
C GLY A 200 -23.14 6.66 2.77
N ARG A 201 -23.03 5.41 3.22
CA ARG A 201 -23.74 4.88 4.37
C ARG A 201 -22.84 4.81 5.61
N ALA A 202 -23.30 5.44 6.69
CA ALA A 202 -22.62 5.37 7.97
C ALA A 202 -22.52 3.92 8.48
N VAL A 203 -21.31 3.50 8.84
CA VAL A 203 -21.01 2.16 9.37
C VAL A 203 -21.34 2.09 10.85
N ARG A 204 -21.19 3.20 11.59
CA ARG A 204 -21.33 3.29 13.05
C ARG A 204 -20.36 2.37 13.78
N ILE A 205 -19.09 2.77 13.80
CA ILE A 205 -18.01 2.05 14.47
C ILE A 205 -18.27 1.93 15.99
N PRO A 206 -18.10 0.75 16.61
CA PRO A 206 -18.29 0.57 18.05
C PRO A 206 -17.35 1.46 18.87
N ARG A 207 -17.86 2.08 19.94
CA ARG A 207 -17.04 2.91 20.85
C ARG A 207 -15.82 2.18 21.42
N LYS A 208 -15.95 0.87 21.66
CA LYS A 208 -14.85 0.02 22.16
C LYS A 208 -13.64 -0.01 21.21
N ALA A 209 -13.86 0.12 19.90
CA ALA A 209 -12.76 0.16 18.92
C ALA A 209 -11.86 1.40 19.10
N LEU A 210 -12.42 2.50 19.60
CA LEU A 210 -11.67 3.73 19.92
C LEU A 210 -10.87 3.63 21.24
N ALA A 211 -11.08 2.57 22.01
CA ALA A 211 -10.29 2.23 23.19
C ALA A 211 -9.45 0.96 22.99
N ALA A 212 -9.45 0.38 21.79
CA ALA A 212 -8.70 -0.83 21.45
C ALA A 212 -7.20 -0.53 21.28
N ALA A 213 -6.42 -1.54 20.91
CA ALA A 213 -4.98 -1.40 20.70
C ALA A 213 -4.64 -0.35 19.62
N ILE A 214 -3.42 0.20 19.70
CA ILE A 214 -2.93 1.24 18.79
C ILE A 214 -3.16 0.90 17.29
N PRO A 215 -2.90 -0.33 16.80
CA PRO A 215 -3.14 -0.66 15.39
C PRO A 215 -4.59 -0.45 14.94
N VAL A 216 -5.57 -0.70 15.82
CA VAL A 216 -6.99 -0.51 15.52
C VAL A 216 -7.32 0.97 15.37
N ARG A 217 -6.87 1.80 16.33
CA ARG A 217 -7.12 3.25 16.31
C ARG A 217 -6.39 3.94 15.17
N HIS A 218 -5.18 3.48 14.86
CA HIS A 218 -4.42 3.92 13.69
C HIS A 218 -5.15 3.59 12.39
N ALA A 219 -5.65 2.35 12.22
CA ALA A 219 -6.39 1.97 11.02
C ALA A 219 -7.71 2.75 10.85
N LEU A 220 -8.37 3.11 11.97
CA LEU A 220 -9.54 4.00 11.94
C LEU A 220 -9.17 5.43 11.49
N ALA A 221 -8.02 5.95 11.91
CA ALA A 221 -7.51 7.26 11.50
C ALA A 221 -7.11 7.28 10.02
N ASP A 222 -6.39 6.24 9.58
CA ASP A 222 -5.95 6.05 8.20
C ASP A 222 -7.12 6.07 7.22
N ALA A 223 -8.23 5.39 7.56
CA ALA A 223 -9.39 5.26 6.67
C ALA A 223 -10.39 6.46 6.70
N ILE A 224 -10.06 7.59 7.34
CA ILE A 224 -10.97 8.75 7.43
C ILE A 224 -11.21 9.44 6.07
N ASP A 225 -10.20 9.45 5.20
CA ASP A 225 -10.28 10.02 3.86
C ASP A 225 -11.39 9.36 3.05
N GLU A 226 -11.46 8.03 3.10
CA GLU A 226 -12.46 7.20 2.43
C GLU A 226 -13.73 6.97 3.26
N ALA A 227 -13.81 7.44 4.51
CA ALA A 227 -14.99 7.23 5.36
C ALA A 227 -16.19 8.11 4.94
N ALA A 228 -17.41 7.62 5.20
CA ALA A 228 -18.63 8.41 5.04
C ALA A 228 -18.58 9.67 5.94
N PRO A 229 -19.13 10.82 5.52
CA PRO A 229 -19.07 12.06 6.31
C PRO A 229 -19.59 11.93 7.75
N ALA A 230 -20.62 11.11 7.96
CA ALA A 230 -21.19 10.86 9.29
C ALA A 230 -20.21 10.09 10.21
N ASP A 231 -19.50 9.09 9.69
CA ASP A 231 -18.48 8.36 10.45
C ASP A 231 -17.28 9.27 10.74
N ALA A 232 -16.80 10.02 9.73
CA ALA A 232 -15.71 10.98 9.91
C ALA A 232 -16.03 12.02 11.01
N LYS A 233 -17.23 12.64 10.96
CA LYS A 233 -17.69 13.58 12.01
C LYS A 233 -17.75 12.94 13.40
N SER A 234 -18.09 11.66 13.50
CA SER A 234 -18.13 10.93 14.76
C SER A 234 -16.74 10.54 15.30
N LEU A 235 -15.79 10.23 14.43
CA LEU A 235 -14.49 9.64 14.80
C LEU A 235 -13.40 10.68 15.02
N VAL A 236 -13.32 11.70 14.15
CA VAL A 236 -12.27 12.72 14.15
C VAL A 236 -12.06 13.37 15.53
N PRO A 237 -13.10 13.79 16.29
CA PRO A 237 -12.89 14.44 17.58
C PRO A 237 -12.17 13.58 18.62
N ARG A 238 -12.32 12.24 18.54
CA ARG A 238 -11.63 11.32 19.45
C ARG A 238 -10.22 11.01 18.97
N LEU A 239 -10.06 10.72 17.68
CA LEU A 239 -8.76 10.37 17.09
C LEU A 239 -7.78 11.55 17.14
N ALA A 240 -8.25 12.79 17.04
CA ALA A 240 -7.41 13.99 17.16
C ALA A 240 -6.86 14.20 18.58
N LYS A 241 -7.45 13.54 19.59
CA LYS A 241 -7.03 13.57 21.00
C LYS A 241 -6.46 12.22 21.45
N ASP A 242 -6.12 11.34 20.50
CA ASP A 242 -5.55 10.03 20.84
C ASP A 242 -4.25 10.21 21.62
N ALA A 243 -4.01 9.33 22.60
CA ALA A 243 -2.77 9.36 23.38
C ALA A 243 -1.53 9.12 22.51
N HIS A 244 -1.66 8.30 21.46
CA HIS A 244 -0.52 7.90 20.63
C HIS A 244 -0.32 8.85 19.43
N PRO A 245 0.88 9.44 19.26
CA PRO A 245 1.13 10.43 18.20
C PRO A 245 0.94 9.86 16.79
N SER A 246 1.27 8.57 16.56
CA SER A 246 1.07 7.97 15.22
C SER A 246 -0.40 7.98 14.78
N VAL A 247 -1.35 7.86 15.70
CA VAL A 247 -2.78 7.92 15.39
C VAL A 247 -3.18 9.35 14.99
N ARG A 248 -2.68 10.35 15.72
CA ARG A 248 -2.93 11.77 15.41
C ARG A 248 -2.27 12.21 14.10
N ALA A 249 -1.07 11.69 13.81
CA ALA A 249 -0.33 11.94 12.58
C ALA A 249 -1.03 11.32 11.37
N SER A 250 -1.44 10.05 11.47
CA SER A 250 -2.24 9.37 10.44
C SER A 250 -3.56 10.11 10.20
N LEU A 251 -4.23 10.57 11.26
CA LEU A 251 -5.44 11.38 11.13
C LEU A 251 -5.18 12.68 10.35
N ALA A 252 -4.13 13.42 10.68
CA ALA A 252 -3.78 14.65 9.97
C ALA A 252 -3.64 14.41 8.46
N GLN A 253 -2.89 13.37 8.08
CA GLN A 253 -2.70 12.96 6.70
C GLN A 253 -4.04 12.64 6.01
N SER A 254 -4.88 11.81 6.63
CA SER A 254 -6.17 11.42 6.04
C SER A 254 -7.15 12.59 5.95
N LEU A 255 -7.10 13.55 6.88
CA LEU A 255 -7.88 14.79 6.77
C LEU A 255 -7.45 15.67 5.58
N GLY A 256 -6.13 15.74 5.32
CA GLY A 256 -5.60 16.42 4.14
C GLY A 256 -6.09 15.78 2.84
N LYS A 257 -5.97 14.45 2.72
CA LYS A 257 -6.47 13.69 1.57
C LYS A 257 -7.98 13.86 1.36
N LYS A 258 -8.75 13.87 2.45
CA LYS A 258 -10.21 14.09 2.39
C LYS A 258 -10.57 15.48 1.87
N ALA A 259 -9.74 16.48 2.18
CA ALA A 259 -9.94 17.88 1.84
C ALA A 259 -11.31 18.47 2.23
N ASP A 260 -12.00 17.90 3.24
CA ASP A 260 -13.31 18.38 3.70
C ASP A 260 -13.13 19.59 4.64
N PRO A 261 -13.65 20.78 4.27
CA PRO A 261 -13.52 22.00 5.07
C PRO A 261 -14.04 21.90 6.50
N ALA A 262 -14.96 20.95 6.78
CA ALA A 262 -15.49 20.71 8.13
C ALA A 262 -14.40 20.32 9.14
N PHE A 263 -13.27 19.78 8.68
CA PHE A 263 -12.18 19.33 9.53
C PHE A 263 -10.98 20.28 9.58
N LEU A 264 -11.03 21.41 8.88
CA LEU A 264 -9.94 22.39 8.88
C LEU A 264 -9.59 22.86 10.29
N LYS A 265 -10.58 23.10 11.17
CA LYS A 265 -10.34 23.50 12.55
C LYS A 265 -9.54 22.45 13.33
N THR A 266 -9.82 21.17 13.09
CA THR A 266 -9.06 20.06 13.69
C THR A 266 -7.63 20.05 13.18
N LEU A 267 -7.44 20.19 11.86
CA LEU A 267 -6.12 20.18 11.26
C LEU A 267 -5.25 21.35 11.73
N LEU A 268 -5.83 22.55 11.83
CA LEU A 268 -5.17 23.73 12.41
C LEU A 268 -4.76 23.49 13.87
N ALA A 269 -5.55 22.78 14.66
CA ALA A 269 -5.17 22.43 16.03
C ALA A 269 -3.97 21.47 16.07
N LEU A 270 -3.89 20.51 15.13
CA LEU A 270 -2.78 19.55 15.04
C LEU A 270 -1.44 20.21 14.64
N THR A 271 -1.45 21.42 14.05
CA THR A 271 -0.22 22.19 13.84
C THR A 271 0.49 22.61 15.14
N ARG A 272 -0.19 22.49 16.28
CA ARG A 272 0.35 22.83 17.61
C ARG A 272 0.54 21.60 18.49
N ASP A 273 0.49 20.41 17.90
CA ASP A 273 0.66 19.15 18.63
C ASP A 273 2.05 19.08 19.29
N PRO A 274 2.18 18.50 20.50
CA PRO A 274 3.49 18.30 21.13
C PRO A 274 4.43 17.44 20.28
N ASP A 275 3.88 16.48 19.53
CA ASP A 275 4.67 15.60 18.69
C ASP A 275 5.01 16.25 17.33
N PRO A 276 6.29 16.27 16.94
CA PRO A 276 6.70 16.93 15.72
C PRO A 276 6.27 16.23 14.44
N GLU A 277 6.05 14.91 14.46
CA GLU A 277 5.55 14.20 13.29
C GLU A 277 4.09 14.55 13.04
N VAL A 278 3.30 14.72 14.10
CA VAL A 278 1.91 15.21 13.98
C VAL A 278 1.89 16.62 13.38
N ARG A 279 2.74 17.53 13.87
CA ARG A 279 2.84 18.89 13.30
C ARG A 279 3.29 18.88 11.84
N ARG A 280 4.25 18.00 11.49
CA ARG A 280 4.73 17.82 10.12
C ARG A 280 3.60 17.41 9.18
N GLN A 281 2.86 16.35 9.55
CA GLN A 281 1.72 15.86 8.77
C GLN A 281 0.60 16.90 8.67
N ALA A 282 0.34 17.64 9.75
CA ALA A 282 -0.64 18.72 9.74
C ALA A 282 -0.24 19.86 8.80
N ALA A 283 1.04 20.23 8.75
CA ALA A 283 1.56 21.24 7.83
C ALA A 283 1.35 20.83 6.37
N GLU A 284 1.77 19.62 6.00
CA GLU A 284 1.61 19.04 4.66
C GLU A 284 0.12 19.00 4.25
N SER A 285 -0.72 18.52 5.17
CA SER A 285 -2.15 18.31 4.94
C SER A 285 -2.98 19.59 4.83
N LEU A 286 -2.39 20.74 5.15
CA LEU A 286 -3.06 22.03 5.06
C LEU A 286 -3.06 22.62 3.64
N ALA A 287 -2.19 22.15 2.75
CA ALA A 287 -2.08 22.64 1.37
C ALA A 287 -3.40 22.65 0.57
N PRO A 288 -4.33 21.68 0.72
CA PRO A 288 -5.64 21.71 0.06
C PRO A 288 -6.59 22.80 0.56
N PHE A 289 -6.23 23.57 1.60
CA PHE A 289 -7.07 24.58 2.24
C PHE A 289 -6.45 25.98 2.14
N PRO A 290 -6.42 26.64 0.96
CA PRO A 290 -5.83 27.96 0.78
C PRO A 290 -6.68 29.06 1.41
N LYS A 291 -6.61 29.18 2.75
CA LYS A 291 -7.36 30.16 3.55
C LYS A 291 -6.39 30.97 4.43
N PRO A 292 -6.75 32.20 4.84
CA PRO A 292 -5.91 33.01 5.73
C PRO A 292 -5.48 32.29 7.00
N ALA A 293 -6.39 31.55 7.65
CA ALA A 293 -6.07 30.77 8.85
C ALA A 293 -5.01 29.68 8.60
N THR A 294 -5.03 29.06 7.41
CA THR A 294 -4.03 28.08 6.98
C THR A 294 -2.67 28.74 6.76
N ARG A 295 -2.64 29.84 6.01
CA ARG A 295 -1.44 30.66 5.79
C ARG A 295 -0.81 31.03 7.13
N ASP A 296 -1.60 31.58 8.05
CA ASP A 296 -1.07 32.08 9.33
C ASP A 296 -0.50 30.93 10.19
N ALA A 297 -1.14 29.76 10.18
CA ALA A 297 -0.63 28.57 10.85
C ALA A 297 0.70 28.07 10.23
N LEU A 298 0.79 27.99 8.90
CA LEU A 298 2.00 27.55 8.21
C LEU A 298 3.16 28.55 8.37
N VAL A 299 2.88 29.87 8.33
CA VAL A 299 3.88 30.91 8.59
C VAL A 299 4.45 30.78 10.01
N ALA A 300 3.63 30.44 11.00
CA ALA A 300 4.10 30.17 12.36
C ALA A 300 5.04 28.97 12.41
N LEU A 301 4.75 27.90 11.64
CA LEU A 301 5.56 26.68 11.57
C LEU A 301 6.93 26.86 10.90
N LEU A 302 7.19 27.97 10.19
CA LEU A 302 8.55 28.34 9.77
C LEU A 302 9.50 28.54 10.97
N GLY A 303 8.94 28.77 12.16
CA GLY A 303 9.67 28.86 13.44
C GLY A 303 9.81 27.55 14.21
N ASP A 304 9.30 26.43 13.68
CA ASP A 304 9.30 25.15 14.40
C ASP A 304 10.73 24.67 14.71
N PRO A 305 11.00 24.07 15.90
CA PRO A 305 12.32 23.51 16.22
C PRO A 305 12.77 22.42 15.25
N ARG A 306 11.84 21.69 14.61
CA ARG A 306 12.16 20.55 13.75
C ARG A 306 12.24 20.95 12.28
N THR A 307 13.36 20.60 11.65
CA THR A 307 13.65 20.93 10.26
C THR A 307 12.61 20.39 9.28
N LEU A 308 12.12 19.16 9.49
CA LEU A 308 11.10 18.57 8.62
C LEU A 308 9.78 19.34 8.68
N VAL A 309 9.36 19.81 9.86
CA VAL A 309 8.13 20.62 10.02
C VAL A 309 8.27 21.94 9.26
N ARG A 310 9.41 22.62 9.39
CA ARG A 310 9.67 23.87 8.65
C ARG A 310 9.65 23.67 7.14
N ARG A 311 10.21 22.55 6.66
CA ARG A 311 10.21 22.21 5.23
C ARG A 311 8.79 22.00 4.70
N GLU A 312 7.98 21.18 5.37
CA GLU A 312 6.60 20.96 4.94
C GLU A 312 5.76 22.25 4.99
N ALA A 313 5.97 23.09 6.00
CA ALA A 313 5.30 24.38 6.09
C ALA A 313 5.67 25.29 4.91
N GLU A 314 6.95 25.32 4.54
CA GLU A 314 7.42 26.08 3.37
C GLU A 314 6.84 25.55 2.05
N ASP A 315 6.88 24.24 1.83
CA ASP A 315 6.34 23.60 0.63
C ASP A 315 4.82 23.84 0.51
N SER A 316 4.09 23.75 1.62
CA SER A 316 2.66 24.03 1.68
C SER A 316 2.33 25.52 1.47
N LEU A 317 3.16 26.45 1.97
CA LEU A 317 3.03 27.89 1.72
C LEU A 317 3.19 28.23 0.24
N VAL A 318 4.17 27.61 -0.43
CA VAL A 318 4.33 27.75 -1.89
C VAL A 318 3.12 27.20 -2.63
N ALA A 319 2.60 26.03 -2.21
CA ALA A 319 1.43 25.42 -2.82
C ALA A 319 0.16 26.28 -2.71
N ILE A 320 -0.08 26.94 -1.56
CA ILE A 320 -1.28 27.76 -1.37
C ILE A 320 -1.14 29.18 -1.95
N HIS A 321 0.06 29.69 -2.16
CA HIS A 321 0.31 31.08 -2.58
C HIS A 321 -0.55 31.55 -3.77
N PRO A 322 -0.73 30.77 -4.85
CA PRO A 322 -1.56 31.19 -5.98
C PRO A 322 -3.02 31.50 -5.62
N ALA A 323 -3.57 30.82 -4.61
CA ALA A 323 -4.95 31.00 -4.16
C ALA A 323 -5.06 31.84 -2.86
N CYS A 324 -3.98 31.93 -2.09
CA CYS A 324 -3.90 32.67 -0.84
C CYS A 324 -2.50 33.27 -0.71
N PRO A 325 -2.27 34.53 -1.13
CA PRO A 325 -0.97 35.17 -1.07
C PRO A 325 -0.36 35.14 0.33
N VAL A 326 0.91 34.73 0.43
CA VAL A 326 1.60 34.42 1.69
C VAL A 326 2.78 35.33 2.01
N ASP A 327 3.21 36.12 1.04
CA ASP A 327 4.47 36.85 0.99
C ASP A 327 4.48 37.98 2.01
N GLU A 328 3.38 38.72 2.11
CA GLU A 328 3.23 39.74 3.14
C GLU A 328 3.24 39.14 4.55
N ALA A 329 2.55 38.01 4.74
CA ALA A 329 2.50 37.32 6.03
C ALA A 329 3.88 36.75 6.42
N ALA A 330 4.61 36.15 5.47
CA ALA A 330 5.98 35.69 5.67
C ALA A 330 6.95 36.85 5.91
N GLY A 331 6.81 37.94 5.16
CA GLY A 331 7.65 39.15 5.28
C GLY A 331 7.56 39.81 6.66
N LYS A 332 6.39 39.79 7.30
CA LYS A 332 6.22 40.27 8.69
C LYS A 332 7.07 39.52 9.70
N ARG A 333 7.54 38.31 9.38
CA ARG A 333 8.42 37.50 10.23
C ARG A 333 9.91 37.76 10.03
N LEU A 334 10.30 38.60 9.06
CA LEU A 334 11.70 38.99 8.84
C LEU A 334 12.38 39.61 10.09
N PRO A 335 11.72 40.49 10.88
CA PRO A 335 12.32 41.06 12.07
C PRO A 335 12.36 40.09 13.26
N GLU A 336 11.55 39.03 13.23
CA GLU A 336 11.24 38.19 14.38
C GLU A 336 11.96 36.83 14.31
N GLY A 337 12.54 36.42 15.44
CA GLY A 337 12.86 35.01 15.68
C GLY A 337 14.30 34.56 15.41
N ARG A 338 14.49 33.24 15.53
CA ARG A 338 15.79 32.57 15.51
C ARG A 338 16.36 32.53 14.09
N ALA A 339 17.68 32.33 13.97
CA ALA A 339 18.38 32.34 12.67
C ALA A 339 17.75 31.41 11.62
N TYR A 340 17.29 30.22 12.03
CA TYR A 340 16.64 29.28 11.13
C TYR A 340 15.26 29.76 10.65
N THR A 341 14.52 30.54 11.45
CA THR A 341 13.24 31.12 11.03
C THR A 341 13.48 32.12 9.89
N ARG A 342 14.48 33.00 10.06
CA ARG A 342 14.88 33.94 8.99
C ARG A 342 15.32 33.20 7.73
N TYR A 343 16.12 32.14 7.88
CA TYR A 343 16.54 31.31 6.74
C TYR A 343 15.34 30.80 5.93
N HIS A 344 14.33 30.21 6.57
CA HIS A 344 13.16 29.69 5.85
C HIS A 344 12.26 30.79 5.29
N VAL A 345 12.14 31.94 5.98
CA VAL A 345 11.43 33.10 5.42
C VAL A 345 12.14 33.63 4.18
N TYR A 346 13.47 33.77 4.20
CA TYR A 346 14.25 34.17 3.01
C TYR A 346 14.08 33.16 1.87
N ARG A 347 14.18 31.86 2.18
CA ARG A 347 14.03 30.79 1.19
C ARG A 347 12.63 30.80 0.56
N LEU A 348 11.59 30.97 1.36
CA LEU A 348 10.21 31.09 0.89
C LEU A 348 10.04 32.31 -0.03
N LEU A 349 10.41 33.50 0.42
CA LEU A 349 10.27 34.73 -0.38
C LEU A 349 11.09 34.67 -1.69
N GLY A 350 12.25 34.00 -1.66
CA GLY A 350 13.03 33.69 -2.85
C GLY A 350 12.30 32.74 -3.81
N ARG A 351 11.73 31.63 -3.30
CA ARG A 351 10.93 30.68 -4.10
C ARG A 351 9.68 31.33 -4.72
N LEU A 352 9.11 32.32 -4.03
CA LEU A 352 7.96 33.09 -4.51
C LEU A 352 8.34 34.26 -5.44
N ASN A 353 9.63 34.53 -5.66
CA ASN A 353 10.13 35.68 -6.42
C ASN A 353 9.57 37.04 -5.93
N SER A 354 9.35 37.20 -4.62
CA SER A 354 8.73 38.39 -4.03
C SER A 354 9.69 39.60 -4.00
N ARG A 355 9.78 40.33 -5.11
CA ARG A 355 10.70 41.47 -5.31
C ARG A 355 10.58 42.57 -4.25
N GLN A 356 9.39 42.78 -3.70
CA GLN A 356 9.14 43.81 -2.68
C GLN A 356 9.95 43.60 -1.38
N PHE A 357 10.43 42.38 -1.11
CA PHE A 357 11.23 42.08 0.07
C PHE A 357 12.74 42.04 -0.19
N ALA A 358 13.21 42.28 -1.42
CA ALA A 358 14.63 42.23 -1.76
C ALA A 358 15.47 43.24 -0.94
N GLN A 359 15.04 44.51 -0.89
CA GLN A 359 15.69 45.55 -0.10
C GLN A 359 15.66 45.26 1.42
N PRO A 360 14.49 44.93 2.03
CA PRO A 360 14.42 44.52 3.43
C PRO A 360 15.31 43.34 3.82
N ILE A 361 15.53 42.38 2.92
CA ILE A 361 16.41 41.22 3.13
C ILE A 361 17.87 41.65 3.05
N ALA A 362 18.25 42.40 2.01
CA ALA A 362 19.63 42.86 1.79
C ALA A 362 20.19 43.65 2.98
N GLN A 363 19.36 44.52 3.59
CA GLN A 363 19.75 45.32 4.77
C GLN A 363 20.05 44.47 6.03
N ARG A 364 19.68 43.18 6.05
CA ARG A 364 19.79 42.29 7.21
C ARG A 364 20.85 41.19 7.04
N LEU A 365 21.51 41.11 5.90
CA LEU A 365 22.61 40.17 5.69
C LEU A 365 23.86 40.66 6.45
N PRO A 366 24.65 39.76 7.06
CA PRO A 366 25.95 40.13 7.62
C PRO A 366 26.80 40.78 6.53
N ARG A 367 27.47 41.90 6.86
CA ARG A 367 28.41 42.57 5.95
C ARG A 367 29.70 41.78 5.82
#